data_AF-A0A315XTK4-F1
#
_entry.id   AF-A0A315XTK4-F1
#
_cell.length_a   1.000
_cell.length_b   1.000
_cell.length_c   1.000
_cell.angle_alpha   90.00
_cell.angle_beta   90.00
_cell.angle_gamma   90.00
#
_symmetry.space_group_name_H-M   'P 1'
#
loop_
_entity.id
_entity.type
_entity.pdbx_description
1 polymer ?
#
loop_
_entity_poly.entity_id
_entity_poly.type
_entity_poly.pdbx_seq_one_letter_code
_entity_poly.pdbx_strand_id
1 'polypeptide(L)'
;MSNVIDKLDAVINVEYKNKYKEWLNLSHEELIEKADEISAARFVKDNIQDSFTEDEAEYLLQFKEPLEILVDRITALNDPNNIAVKEQFSDMVSEMYDKKDEYSDYELSEGAGMQMQ
;
A
#
# COMPACT_ATOMS: atom_id res chain seq x y z
N MET A 1 29.95 -7.75 6.57
CA MET A 1 29.49 -6.77 7.59
C MET A 1 28.02 -6.56 7.29
N SER A 2 27.13 -6.80 8.26
CA SER A 2 25.73 -6.38 8.08
C SER A 2 25.72 -4.86 8.18
N ASN A 3 25.22 -4.19 7.14
CA ASN A 3 25.06 -2.74 7.18
C ASN A 3 23.81 -2.40 8.04
N VAL A 4 23.56 -1.13 8.29
CA VAL A 4 22.44 -0.73 9.16
C VAL A 4 21.07 -1.07 8.57
N ILE A 5 20.96 -1.13 7.24
CA ILE A 5 19.74 -1.53 6.52
C ILE A 5 19.42 -3.01 6.82
N ASP A 6 20.43 -3.90 6.83
CA ASP A 6 20.24 -5.31 7.23
C ASP A 6 19.69 -5.45 8.66
N LYS A 7 20.08 -4.54 9.56
CA LYS A 7 19.57 -4.53 10.94
C LYS A 7 18.10 -4.10 10.97
N LEU A 8 17.76 -3.04 10.23
CA LEU A 8 16.36 -2.60 10.10
C LEU A 8 15.50 -3.70 9.48
N ASP A 9 15.97 -4.34 8.40
CA ASP A 9 15.29 -5.45 7.76
C ASP A 9 15.02 -6.60 8.73
N ALA A 10 16.01 -6.96 9.56
CA ALA A 10 15.82 -7.98 10.59
C ALA A 10 14.75 -7.58 11.63
N VAL A 11 14.74 -6.32 12.08
CA VAL A 11 13.74 -5.79 13.04
C VAL A 11 12.35 -5.83 12.43
N ILE A 12 12.17 -5.29 11.22
CA ILE A 12 10.88 -5.29 10.52
C ILE A 12 10.37 -6.72 10.28
N ASN A 13 11.24 -7.65 9.88
CA ASN A 13 10.85 -9.04 9.69
C ASN A 13 10.37 -9.71 10.99
N VAL A 14 10.91 -9.31 12.15
CA VAL A 14 10.44 -9.79 13.46
C VAL A 14 9.07 -9.19 13.79
N GLU A 15 8.90 -7.88 13.63
CA GLU A 15 7.62 -7.19 13.87
C GLU A 15 6.51 -7.74 12.96
N TYR A 16 6.81 -7.88 11.66
CA TYR A 16 5.89 -8.45 10.68
C TYR A 16 5.46 -9.87 11.07
N LYS A 17 6.39 -10.72 11.52
CA LYS A 17 6.06 -12.09 11.97
C LYS A 17 5.17 -12.09 13.21
N ASN A 18 5.32 -11.12 14.11
CA ASN A 18 4.46 -11.01 15.28
C ASN A 18 3.05 -10.57 14.87
N LYS A 19 2.92 -9.50 14.08
CA LYS A 19 1.65 -9.06 13.50
C LYS A 19 0.96 -10.16 12.68
N TYR A 20 1.71 -10.88 11.87
CA TYR A 20 1.17 -12.00 11.09
C TYR A 20 0.53 -13.07 11.98
N LYS A 21 1.13 -13.40 13.12
CA LYS A 21 0.52 -14.32 14.09
C LYS A 21 -0.74 -13.73 14.72
N GLU A 22 -0.77 -12.43 14.98
CA GLU A 22 -1.97 -11.75 15.49
C GLU A 22 -3.10 -11.80 14.46
N TRP A 23 -2.82 -11.49 13.20
CA TRP A 23 -3.79 -11.54 12.11
C TRP A 23 -4.38 -12.94 11.90
N LEU A 24 -3.58 -14.00 12.06
CA LEU A 24 -4.08 -15.38 11.98
C LEU A 24 -5.13 -15.73 13.06
N ASN A 25 -5.26 -14.93 14.12
CA ASN A 25 -6.26 -15.12 15.18
C ASN A 25 -7.49 -14.22 15.01
N LEU A 26 -7.52 -13.36 13.99
CA LEU A 26 -8.66 -12.48 13.71
C LEU A 26 -9.75 -13.20 12.93
N SER A 27 -10.98 -12.73 13.07
CA SER A 27 -12.11 -13.13 12.22
C SER A 27 -11.92 -12.67 10.78
N HIS A 28 -12.73 -13.23 9.87
CA HIS A 28 -12.71 -12.81 8.46
C HIS A 28 -13.13 -11.34 8.31
N GLU A 29 -14.10 -10.88 9.10
CA GLU A 29 -14.54 -9.49 9.12
C GLU A 29 -13.41 -8.55 9.57
N GLU A 30 -12.73 -8.88 10.67
CA GLU A 30 -11.58 -8.08 11.16
C GLU A 30 -10.41 -8.07 10.17
N LEU A 31 -10.18 -9.16 9.44
CA LEU A 31 -9.16 -9.22 8.39
C LEU A 31 -9.49 -8.31 7.20
N ILE A 32 -10.77 -8.20 6.84
CA ILE A 32 -11.22 -7.27 5.79
C ILE A 32 -11.01 -5.83 6.25
N GLU A 33 -11.37 -5.51 7.49
CA GLU A 33 -11.16 -4.18 8.06
C GLU A 33 -9.68 -3.80 8.15
N LYS A 34 -8.79 -4.79 8.33
CA LYS A 34 -7.33 -4.60 8.39
C LYS A 34 -6.61 -4.79 7.05
N ALA A 35 -7.32 -4.96 5.95
CA ALA A 35 -6.70 -5.28 4.66
C ALA A 35 -5.63 -4.26 4.23
N ASP A 36 -5.89 -2.97 4.44
CA ASP A 36 -4.94 -1.90 4.08
C ASP A 36 -3.69 -1.92 4.97
N GLU A 37 -3.85 -2.16 6.27
CA GLU A 37 -2.74 -2.33 7.23
C GLU A 37 -1.86 -3.53 6.82
N ILE A 38 -2.48 -4.66 6.51
CA ILE A 38 -1.80 -5.89 6.09
C ILE A 38 -1.03 -5.66 4.78
N SER A 39 -1.66 -4.99 3.81
CA SER A 39 -1.05 -4.65 2.53
C SER A 39 0.17 -3.73 2.71
N ALA A 40 0.02 -2.65 3.49
CA ALA A 40 1.09 -1.72 3.79
C ALA A 40 2.27 -2.40 4.52
N ALA A 41 1.98 -3.23 5.52
CA ALA A 41 3.02 -3.92 6.28
C ALA A 41 3.82 -4.89 5.40
N ARG A 42 3.15 -5.57 4.47
CA ARG A 42 3.80 -6.44 3.49
C ARG A 42 4.63 -5.62 2.51
N PHE A 43 4.10 -4.51 2.01
CA PHE A 43 4.83 -3.60 1.13
C PHE A 43 6.14 -3.12 1.77
N VAL A 44 6.10 -2.67 3.03
CA VAL A 44 7.31 -2.26 3.75
C VAL A 44 8.30 -3.42 3.82
N LYS A 45 7.88 -4.57 4.35
CA LYS A 45 8.74 -5.75 4.50
C LYS A 45 9.42 -6.14 3.18
N ASP A 46 8.70 -6.10 2.07
CA ASP A 46 9.19 -6.57 0.78
C ASP A 46 10.11 -5.55 0.06
N ASN A 47 10.18 -4.29 0.52
CA ASN A 47 10.92 -3.21 -0.17
C ASN A 47 12.02 -2.53 0.66
N ILE A 48 12.30 -2.97 1.90
CA ILE A 48 13.28 -2.29 2.79
C ILE A 48 14.66 -2.10 2.15
N GLN A 49 15.19 -3.13 1.50
CA GLN A 49 16.56 -3.12 1.01
C GLN A 49 16.83 -2.03 -0.05
N ASP A 50 15.80 -1.65 -0.82
CA ASP A 50 15.92 -0.70 -1.93
C ASP A 50 15.31 0.68 -1.61
N SER A 51 14.66 0.84 -0.46
CA SER A 51 13.86 2.04 -0.15
C SER A 51 14.51 3.02 0.83
N PHE A 52 15.59 2.64 1.50
CA PHE A 52 16.18 3.44 2.58
C PHE A 52 17.66 3.69 2.39
N THR A 53 18.09 4.90 2.72
CA THR A 53 19.50 5.22 2.99
C THR A 53 19.92 4.70 4.37
N GLU A 54 21.23 4.64 4.62
CA GLU A 54 21.74 4.23 5.95
C GLU A 54 21.29 5.18 7.07
N ASP A 55 21.25 6.49 6.83
CA ASP A 55 20.81 7.50 7.80
C ASP A 55 19.31 7.35 8.14
N GLU A 56 18.47 7.08 7.14
CA GLU A 56 17.03 6.82 7.34
C GLU A 56 16.80 5.52 8.11
N ALA A 57 17.61 4.49 7.85
CA ALA A 57 17.55 3.26 8.62
C ALA A 57 17.98 3.46 10.08
N GLU A 58 19.03 4.25 10.34
CA GLU A 58 19.43 4.65 11.69
C GLU A 58 18.34 5.45 12.41
N TYR A 59 17.66 6.34 11.71
CA TYR A 59 16.52 7.08 12.25
C TYR A 59 15.38 6.15 12.67
N LEU A 60 14.98 5.23 11.79
CA LEU A 60 13.88 4.29 12.07
C LEU A 60 14.20 3.34 13.22
N LEU A 61 15.46 2.90 13.34
CA LEU A 61 15.91 2.02 14.42
C LEU A 61 15.88 2.67 15.82
N GLN A 62 15.63 3.97 15.93
CA GLN A 62 15.42 4.63 17.22
C GLN A 62 14.03 4.35 17.82
N PHE A 63 13.07 3.88 16.99
CA PHE A 63 11.72 3.58 17.43
C PHE A 63 11.57 2.14 17.88
N LYS A 64 10.61 1.90 18.78
CA LYS A 64 10.31 0.57 19.29
C LYS A 64 9.66 -0.33 18.22
N GLU A 65 8.81 0.26 17.38
CA GLU A 65 7.98 -0.42 16.39
C GLU A 65 8.02 0.35 15.05
N PRO A 66 9.18 0.44 14.37
CA PRO A 66 9.32 1.12 13.09
C PRO A 66 8.38 0.61 11.99
N LEU A 67 7.97 -0.66 12.00
CA LEU A 67 7.00 -1.16 11.02
C LEU A 67 5.66 -0.44 11.18
N GLU A 68 5.19 -0.28 12.41
CA GLU A 68 3.91 0.38 12.70
C GLU A 68 3.90 1.82 12.18
N ILE A 69 4.99 2.56 12.42
CA ILE A 69 5.12 3.94 11.97
C ILE A 69 5.02 4.03 10.44
N LEU A 70 5.71 3.14 9.73
CA LEU A 70 5.69 3.13 8.26
C LEU A 70 4.32 2.72 7.72
N VAL A 71 3.66 1.74 8.35
CA VAL A 71 2.31 1.31 8.01
C VAL A 71 1.32 2.46 8.18
N ASP A 72 1.33 3.13 9.33
CA ASP A 72 0.46 4.30 9.60
C ASP A 72 0.65 5.42 8.58
N ARG A 73 1.90 5.65 8.14
CA ARG A 73 2.20 6.65 7.10
C ARG A 73 1.62 6.25 5.75
N ILE A 74 1.81 4.99 5.34
CA ILE A 74 1.31 4.49 4.05
C ILE A 74 -0.22 4.49 4.03
N THR A 75 -0.87 4.02 5.09
CA THR A 75 -2.34 3.96 5.16
C THR A 75 -2.95 5.36 5.16
N ALA A 76 -2.37 6.32 5.88
CA ALA A 76 -2.84 7.72 5.84
C ALA A 76 -2.66 8.39 4.46
N LEU A 77 -1.59 8.04 3.74
CA LEU A 77 -1.37 8.54 2.37
C LEU A 77 -2.38 7.96 1.38
N ASN A 78 -2.84 6.72 1.59
CA ASN A 78 -3.76 6.01 0.72
C ASN A 78 -5.24 6.09 1.17
N ASP A 79 -5.54 6.80 2.27
CA ASP A 79 -6.91 6.94 2.76
C ASP A 79 -7.80 7.57 1.67
N PRO A 80 -8.93 6.93 1.28
CA PRO A 80 -9.86 7.50 0.31
C PRO A 80 -10.41 8.88 0.69
N ASN A 81 -10.33 9.28 1.95
CA ASN A 81 -10.69 10.62 2.42
C ASN A 81 -9.59 11.66 2.24
N ASN A 82 -8.36 11.24 1.98
CA ASN A 82 -7.25 12.13 1.67
C ASN A 82 -7.51 12.84 0.32
N ILE A 83 -7.35 14.16 0.32
CA ILE A 83 -7.63 15.00 -0.86
C ILE A 83 -6.75 14.59 -2.04
N ALA A 84 -5.47 14.30 -1.80
CA ALA A 84 -4.55 13.91 -2.87
C ALA A 84 -5.00 12.61 -3.57
N VAL A 85 -5.51 11.64 -2.82
CA VAL A 85 -6.04 10.37 -3.37
C VAL A 85 -7.28 10.63 -4.22
N LYS A 86 -8.18 11.51 -3.77
CA LYS A 86 -9.37 11.89 -4.54
C LYS A 86 -9.02 12.62 -5.83
N GLU A 87 -8.03 13.51 -5.80
CA GLU A 87 -7.54 14.22 -6.99
C GLU A 87 -6.92 13.24 -7.98
N GLN A 88 -6.03 12.34 -7.52
CA GLN A 88 -5.45 11.28 -8.35
C GLN A 88 -6.51 10.39 -9.00
N PHE A 89 -7.56 10.03 -8.26
CA PHE A 89 -8.68 9.26 -8.81
C PHE A 89 -9.44 10.05 -9.89
N SER A 90 -9.69 11.34 -9.66
CA SER A 90 -10.34 12.21 -10.64
C SER A 90 -9.50 12.37 -11.92
N ASP A 91 -8.20 12.54 -11.78
CA ASP A 91 -7.26 12.66 -12.90
C ASP A 91 -7.21 11.35 -13.70
N MET A 92 -7.12 10.21 -13.01
CA MET A 92 -7.17 8.88 -13.64
C MET A 92 -8.45 8.71 -14.49
N VAL A 93 -9.62 9.03 -13.93
CA VAL A 93 -10.90 8.91 -14.66
C VAL A 93 -10.95 9.86 -15.86
N SER A 94 -10.41 11.07 -15.73
CA SER A 94 -10.34 12.04 -16.83
C SER A 94 -9.45 11.53 -17.96
N GLU A 95 -8.29 10.96 -17.63
CA GLU A 95 -7.39 10.35 -18.61
C GLU A 95 -8.03 9.16 -19.33
N MET A 96 -8.73 8.28 -18.61
CA MET A 96 -9.44 7.15 -19.20
C MET A 96 -10.50 7.64 -20.20
N TYR A 97 -11.25 8.69 -19.85
CA TYR A 97 -12.26 9.26 -20.73
C TYR A 97 -11.66 9.90 -21.98
N ASP A 98 -10.53 10.59 -21.84
CA ASP A 98 -9.85 11.25 -22.96
C ASP A 98 -9.22 10.24 -23.92
N LYS A 99 -8.61 9.18 -23.39
CA LYS A 99 -7.94 8.15 -24.19
C LYS A 99 -8.93 7.16 -24.81
N LYS A 100 -10.01 6.82 -24.10
CA LYS A 100 -10.99 5.78 -24.49
C LYS A 100 -10.33 4.44 -24.86
N ASP A 101 -9.14 4.20 -24.34
CA ASP A 101 -8.31 3.02 -24.57
C ASP A 101 -8.98 1.76 -24.00
N GLU A 102 -9.71 1.91 -22.90
CA GLU A 102 -10.41 0.78 -22.27
C GLU A 102 -11.57 0.19 -23.10
N TYR A 103 -12.03 0.87 -24.16
CA TYR A 103 -13.13 0.37 -25.00
C TYR A 103 -12.76 -0.89 -25.79
N SER A 104 -11.46 -1.15 -26.03
CA SER A 104 -11.02 -2.40 -26.66
C SER A 104 -10.87 -3.55 -25.67
N ASP A 105 -10.63 -3.23 -24.40
CA ASP A 105 -10.17 -4.19 -23.41
C ASP A 105 -11.31 -4.68 -22.50
N TYR A 106 -12.42 -3.95 -22.46
CA TYR A 106 -13.59 -4.25 -21.63
C TYR A 106 -14.90 -4.25 -22.44
N GLU A 107 -15.77 -5.22 -22.13
CA GLU A 107 -17.11 -5.28 -22.74
C GLU A 107 -17.97 -4.09 -22.29
N LEU A 108 -18.61 -3.43 -23.26
CA LEU A 108 -19.53 -2.35 -22.99
C LEU A 108 -20.90 -2.88 -22.56
N SER A 109 -21.61 -2.11 -21.74
CA SER A 109 -22.98 -2.43 -21.34
C SER A 109 -23.95 -2.44 -22.53
N GLU A 110 -25.01 -3.23 -22.42
CA GLU A 110 -26.06 -3.30 -23.43
C GLU A 110 -26.63 -1.89 -23.71
N GLY A 111 -26.59 -1.46 -24.97
CA GLY A 111 -27.07 -0.14 -25.41
C GLY A 111 -26.00 0.94 -25.59
N ALA A 112 -24.78 0.76 -25.06
CA ALA A 112 -23.68 1.71 -25.27
C ALA A 112 -23.25 1.82 -26.74
N GLY A 113 -23.39 0.73 -27.52
CA GLY A 113 -23.08 0.68 -28.95
C GLY A 113 -24.09 1.39 -29.88
N MET A 114 -25.21 1.91 -29.38
CA MET A 114 -26.21 2.62 -30.22
C MET A 114 -25.97 4.14 -30.32
N GLN A 115 -25.05 4.71 -29.52
CA GLN A 115 -24.78 6.16 -29.52
C GLN A 115 -23.59 6.58 -30.40
N MET A 116 -22.96 5.62 -31.12
CA MET A 116 -21.85 5.88 -32.05
C MET A 116 -22.32 5.85 -33.52
N GLN A 117 -23.46 6.49 -33.84
CA GLN A 117 -23.88 6.77 -35.22
C GLN A 117 -24.03 8.27 -35.44
#